data_AF-B9XLB0-F1
#
_entry.id   AF-B9XLB0-F1
#
_cell.length_a   1.000
_cell.length_b   1.000
_cell.length_c   1.000
_cell.angle_alpha   90.00
_cell.angle_beta   90.00
_cell.angle_gamma   90.00
#
_symmetry.space_group_name_H-M   'P 1'
#
loop_
_entity.id
_entity.type
_entity.pdbx_description
1 polymer ?
#
loop_
_entity_poly.entity_id
_entity_poly.type
_entity_poly.pdbx_seq_one_letter_code
_entity_poly.pdbx_strand_id
1 'polypeptide(L)'
;MKINFGLSNRAFGMMELLIVVVVIFILLGLLLPSVTKDKQRPEQINCVNNLKQVGLSFRMWAGDNGDIYPMHFRTNGFNGEALAYPWAMYNYFQIISNELNTPKILICPADVKRQPASNFFSNFNSSAISYFVGLDARADTPQALLAGDRNLTNETSYRQNVVEFTTNSITGWTDDLHQRSGNVLLGDGSIQKVTISGVRKLISSTGLQTNRLVFPMK
;
A
#
# COMPACT_ATOMS: atom_id res chain seq x y z
N MET A 1 -57.01 44.60 -15.12
CA MET A 1 -57.13 43.65 -14.01
C MET A 1 -55.80 43.64 -13.27
N LYS A 2 -55.69 44.34 -12.13
CA LYS A 2 -54.46 44.39 -11.32
C LYS A 2 -54.66 43.45 -10.13
N ILE A 3 -53.80 42.45 -9.98
CA ILE A 3 -53.82 41.51 -8.87
C ILE A 3 -52.84 42.06 -7.82
N ASN A 4 -53.37 42.52 -6.67
CA ASN A 4 -52.56 42.98 -5.54
C ASN A 4 -52.31 41.79 -4.60
N PHE A 5 -51.08 41.28 -4.55
CA PHE A 5 -50.62 40.40 -3.48
C PHE A 5 -50.29 41.26 -2.25
N GLY A 6 -51.20 41.29 -1.26
CA GLY A 6 -50.91 41.88 0.05
C GLY A 6 -49.90 41.02 0.79
N LEU A 7 -48.65 41.47 0.87
CA LEU A 7 -47.63 40.89 1.75
C LEU A 7 -47.97 41.27 3.20
N SER A 8 -48.70 40.39 3.89
CA SER A 8 -48.84 40.44 5.34
C SER A 8 -47.48 40.10 5.96
N ASN A 9 -46.77 41.12 6.47
CA ASN A 9 -45.60 40.94 7.33
C ASN A 9 -46.06 40.32 8.65
N ARG A 10 -46.20 39.00 8.68
CA ARG A 10 -46.30 38.24 9.94
C ARG A 10 -44.92 38.27 10.59
N ALA A 11 -44.80 39.05 11.67
CA ALA A 11 -43.64 38.98 12.55
C ALA A 11 -43.53 37.55 13.07
N PHE A 12 -42.40 36.90 12.83
CA PHE A 12 -42.14 35.52 13.23
C PHE A 12 -42.28 35.39 14.75
N GLY A 13 -43.11 34.47 15.23
CA GLY A 13 -43.30 34.24 16.65
C GLY A 13 -42.04 33.63 17.28
N MET A 14 -41.76 33.97 18.54
CA MET A 14 -40.64 33.38 19.29
C MET A 14 -40.72 31.83 19.32
N MET A 15 -41.92 31.26 19.37
CA MET A 15 -42.14 29.81 19.35
C MET A 15 -41.86 29.19 17.99
N GLU A 16 -42.17 29.88 16.89
CA GLU A 16 -41.92 29.38 15.54
C GLU A 16 -40.41 29.30 15.28
N LEU A 17 -39.65 30.31 15.73
CA LEU A 17 -38.19 30.29 15.63
C LEU A 17 -37.58 29.16 16.47
N LEU A 18 -38.12 28.95 17.68
CA LEU A 18 -37.64 27.90 18.59
C LEU A 18 -37.82 26.50 17.99
N ILE A 19 -38.99 26.21 17.41
CA ILE A 19 -39.26 24.89 16.80
C ILE A 19 -38.31 24.63 15.63
N VAL A 20 -38.06 25.64 14.78
CA VAL A 20 -37.14 25.51 13.63
C VAL A 20 -35.73 25.18 14.10
N VAL A 21 -35.22 25.88 15.11
CA VAL A 21 -33.89 25.63 15.66
C VAL A 21 -33.81 24.24 16.30
N VAL A 22 -34.84 23.81 17.04
CA VAL A 22 -34.93 22.45 17.62
C VAL A 22 -34.88 21.38 16.53
N VAL A 23 -35.65 21.54 15.44
CA VAL A 23 -35.65 20.60 14.32
C VAL A 23 -34.28 20.56 13.63
N ILE A 24 -33.63 21.71 13.42
CA ILE A 24 -32.27 21.78 12.86
C ILE A 24 -31.27 21.01 13.75
N PHE A 25 -31.32 21.17 15.07
CA PHE A 25 -30.45 20.44 15.99
C PHE A 25 -30.68 18.92 15.96
N ILE A 26 -31.93 18.47 15.84
CA ILE A 26 -32.26 17.04 15.69
C ILE A 26 -31.70 16.50 14.37
N LEU A 27 -31.91 17.23 13.26
CA LEU A 27 -31.39 16.84 11.95
C LEU A 27 -29.86 16.78 11.93
N LEU A 28 -29.19 17.79 12.48
CA LEU A 28 -27.73 17.80 12.61
C LEU A 28 -27.25 16.66 13.53
N GLY A 29 -27.96 16.38 14.63
CA GLY A 29 -27.67 15.28 15.56
C GLY A 29 -27.74 13.89 14.90
N LEU A 30 -28.66 13.70 13.95
CA LEU A 30 -28.79 12.45 13.18
C LEU A 30 -27.75 12.34 12.05
N LEU A 31 -27.27 13.48 11.52
CA LEU A 31 -26.26 13.52 10.46
C LEU A 31 -24.81 13.43 11.01
N LEU A 32 -24.57 13.88 12.24
CA LEU A 32 -23.26 13.86 12.91
C LEU A 32 -22.60 12.47 13.07
N PRO A 33 -23.28 11.37 13.44
CA PRO A 33 -22.64 10.07 13.66
C PRO A 33 -22.08 9.42 12.39
N SER A 34 -22.42 9.93 11.20
CA SER A 34 -21.98 9.37 9.92
C SER A 34 -20.69 9.97 9.36
N VAL A 35 -20.14 11.03 9.96
CA VAL A 35 -19.01 11.80 9.37
C VAL A 35 -17.64 11.36 9.92
N THR A 36 -17.57 10.45 10.90
CA THR A 36 -16.32 10.14 11.61
C THR A 36 -15.64 8.84 11.20
N LYS A 37 -16.08 8.16 10.13
CA LYS A 37 -15.45 6.90 9.71
C LYS A 37 -15.12 6.92 8.23
N ASP A 38 -13.94 6.37 7.91
CA ASP A 38 -13.54 5.90 6.58
C ASP A 38 -12.59 6.77 5.74
N LYS A 39 -11.71 7.60 6.32
CA LYS A 39 -10.52 8.03 5.54
C LYS A 39 -9.57 6.86 5.20
N GLN A 40 -9.54 5.81 6.04
CA GLN A 40 -8.59 4.70 5.87
C GLN A 40 -9.03 3.61 4.88
N ARG A 41 -10.34 3.45 4.63
CA ARG A 41 -10.82 2.42 3.69
C ARG A 41 -10.45 2.72 2.23
N PRO A 42 -10.58 3.97 1.72
CA PRO A 42 -10.13 4.33 0.38
C PRO A 42 -8.62 4.14 0.18
N GLU A 43 -7.81 4.54 1.17
CA GLU A 43 -6.35 4.41 1.12
C GLU A 43 -5.91 2.94 1.02
N GLN A 44 -6.58 2.04 1.74
CA GLN A 44 -6.32 0.60 1.67
C GLN A 44 -6.68 0.00 0.31
N ILE A 45 -7.84 0.36 -0.25
CA ILE A 45 -8.26 -0.14 -1.58
C ILE A 45 -7.25 0.31 -2.65
N ASN A 46 -6.83 1.56 -2.59
CA ASN A 46 -5.85 2.11 -3.53
C ASN A 46 -4.46 1.46 -3.35
N CYS A 47 -4.03 1.16 -2.12
CA CYS A 47 -2.82 0.39 -1.86
C CYS A 47 -2.86 -0.99 -2.54
N VAL A 48 -3.97 -1.72 -2.38
CA VAL A 48 -4.18 -3.02 -3.05
C VAL A 48 -4.10 -2.86 -4.57
N ASN A 49 -4.75 -1.85 -5.15
CA ASN A 49 -4.69 -1.62 -6.60
C ASN A 49 -3.28 -1.26 -7.09
N ASN A 50 -2.51 -0.53 -6.28
CA ASN A 50 -1.11 -0.23 -6.57
C ASN A 50 -0.26 -1.51 -6.55
N LEU A 51 -0.41 -2.35 -5.53
CA LEU A 51 0.26 -3.65 -5.46
C LEU A 51 -0.14 -4.58 -6.62
N LYS A 52 -1.39 -4.55 -7.11
CA LYS A 52 -1.79 -5.31 -8.31
C LYS A 52 -1.02 -4.86 -9.55
N GLN A 53 -0.87 -3.55 -9.73
CA GLN A 53 -0.10 -3.00 -10.84
C GLN A 53 1.38 -3.37 -10.72
N VAL A 54 1.94 -3.34 -9.52
CA VAL A 54 3.31 -3.82 -9.25
C VAL A 54 3.45 -5.30 -9.64
N GLY A 55 2.55 -6.17 -9.18
CA GLY A 55 2.61 -7.60 -9.49
C GLY A 55 2.45 -7.91 -10.98
N LEU A 56 1.53 -7.21 -11.65
CA LEU A 56 1.39 -7.31 -13.10
C LEU A 56 2.69 -6.91 -13.82
N SER A 57 3.30 -5.81 -13.40
CA SER A 57 4.55 -5.30 -13.98
C SER A 57 5.71 -6.27 -13.83
N PHE A 58 5.86 -6.88 -12.65
CA PHE A 58 6.86 -7.93 -12.42
C PHE A 58 6.67 -9.12 -13.35
N ARG A 59 5.43 -9.53 -13.59
CA ARG A 59 5.08 -10.68 -14.45
C ARG A 59 5.26 -10.39 -15.92
N MET A 60 4.82 -9.21 -16.39
CA MET A 60 5.03 -8.78 -17.76
C MET A 60 6.52 -8.74 -18.08
N TRP A 61 7.30 -8.12 -17.20
CA TRP A 61 8.75 -8.07 -17.35
C TRP A 61 9.37 -9.48 -17.35
N ALA A 62 8.96 -10.36 -16.44
CA ALA A 62 9.47 -11.73 -16.41
C ALA A 62 9.14 -12.50 -17.70
N GLY A 63 7.92 -12.36 -18.23
CA GLY A 63 7.53 -13.00 -19.48
C GLY A 63 8.42 -12.59 -20.67
N ASP A 64 8.83 -11.32 -20.71
CA ASP A 64 9.75 -10.82 -21.73
C ASP A 64 11.23 -11.19 -21.48
N ASN A 65 11.56 -11.66 -20.27
CA ASN A 65 12.93 -11.95 -19.83
C ASN A 65 13.13 -13.41 -19.41
N GLY A 66 12.38 -14.33 -20.03
CA GLY A 66 12.56 -15.78 -19.87
C GLY A 66 11.99 -16.36 -18.57
N ASP A 67 10.87 -15.81 -18.10
CA ASP A 67 10.17 -16.18 -16.86
C ASP A 67 11.01 -16.01 -15.58
N ILE A 68 11.98 -15.11 -15.64
CA ILE A 68 12.86 -14.77 -14.51
C ILE A 68 12.48 -13.39 -13.99
N TYR A 69 12.19 -13.28 -12.69
CA TYR A 69 11.96 -11.97 -12.08
C TYR A 69 13.28 -11.18 -11.89
N PRO A 70 13.24 -9.84 -11.79
CA PRO A 70 14.43 -8.97 -11.75
C PRO A 70 15.50 -9.34 -10.70
N MET A 71 15.10 -9.83 -9.53
CA MET A 71 15.99 -10.28 -8.45
C MET A 71 16.79 -11.53 -8.76
N HIS A 72 16.38 -12.32 -9.75
CA HIS A 72 17.10 -13.51 -10.20
C HIS A 72 17.73 -13.31 -11.59
N PHE A 73 17.47 -12.19 -12.25
CA PHE A 73 17.99 -11.93 -13.58
C PHE A 73 19.49 -11.63 -13.55
N ARG A 74 20.24 -12.24 -14.48
CA ARG A 74 21.69 -12.12 -14.58
C ARG A 74 22.10 -11.95 -16.04
N THR A 75 22.92 -10.94 -16.30
CA THR A 75 23.54 -10.70 -17.62
C THR A 75 24.92 -10.06 -17.46
N ASN A 76 25.65 -9.87 -18.55
CA ASN A 76 26.98 -9.26 -18.54
C ASN A 76 26.88 -7.82 -18.02
N GLY A 77 27.32 -7.60 -16.77
CA GLY A 77 27.28 -6.30 -16.10
C GLY A 77 26.08 -6.07 -15.18
N PHE A 78 25.19 -7.06 -15.01
CA PHE A 78 24.05 -6.95 -14.10
C PHE A 78 23.82 -8.26 -13.32
N ASN A 79 23.67 -8.12 -12.00
CA ASN A 79 23.27 -9.20 -11.11
C ASN A 79 22.10 -8.71 -10.24
N GLY A 80 20.90 -9.23 -10.50
CA GLY A 80 19.68 -8.87 -9.76
C GLY A 80 19.81 -9.05 -8.27
N GLU A 81 20.49 -10.11 -7.80
CA GLU A 81 20.68 -10.37 -6.37
C GLU A 81 21.54 -9.30 -5.69
N ALA A 82 22.44 -8.64 -6.44
CA ALA A 82 23.23 -7.54 -5.91
C ALA A 82 22.39 -6.30 -5.62
N LEU A 83 21.18 -6.17 -6.17
CA LEU A 83 20.28 -5.05 -5.85
C LEU A 83 19.61 -5.18 -4.48
N ALA A 84 19.82 -6.31 -3.78
CA ALA A 84 19.42 -6.46 -2.39
C ALA A 84 20.22 -5.54 -1.44
N TYR A 85 21.22 -4.79 -1.94
CA TYR A 85 21.89 -3.77 -1.13
C TYR A 85 20.96 -2.61 -0.79
N PRO A 86 21.13 -2.03 0.42
CA PRO A 86 20.25 -0.98 0.91
C PRO A 86 20.03 0.24 0.02
N TRP A 87 21.09 0.69 -0.64
CA TRP A 87 21.07 1.85 -1.53
C TRP A 87 20.65 1.50 -2.96
N ALA A 88 20.42 0.23 -3.27
CA ALA A 88 20.16 -0.24 -4.63
C ALA A 88 18.78 -0.85 -4.82
N MET A 89 18.03 -1.12 -3.74
CA MET A 89 16.72 -1.78 -3.80
C MET A 89 15.72 -1.10 -4.76
N TYR A 90 15.74 0.23 -4.87
CA TYR A 90 14.85 0.94 -5.81
C TYR A 90 15.07 0.51 -7.27
N ASN A 91 16.25 -0.01 -7.62
CA ASN A 91 16.53 -0.52 -8.97
C ASN A 91 15.58 -1.68 -9.35
N TYR A 92 15.06 -2.48 -8.41
CA TYR A 92 14.06 -3.50 -8.74
C TYR A 92 12.84 -2.91 -9.45
N PHE A 93 12.42 -1.73 -9.02
CA PHE A 93 11.30 -1.01 -9.62
C PHE A 93 11.70 -0.21 -10.86
N GLN A 94 12.95 0.24 -10.96
CA GLN A 94 13.46 0.85 -12.21
C GLN A 94 13.57 -0.16 -13.34
N ILE A 95 13.94 -1.41 -13.04
CA ILE A 95 14.06 -2.46 -14.07
C ILE A 95 12.71 -2.73 -14.72
N ILE A 96 11.65 -2.80 -13.92
CA ILE A 96 10.27 -3.00 -14.40
C ILE A 96 9.59 -1.67 -14.78
N SER A 97 10.33 -0.56 -14.88
CA SER A 97 9.72 0.76 -15.12
C SER A 97 9.02 0.88 -16.47
N ASN A 98 9.42 0.10 -17.47
CA ASN A 98 8.73 0.03 -18.75
C ASN A 98 7.33 -0.61 -18.63
N GLU A 99 7.13 -1.46 -17.62
CA GLU A 99 5.85 -2.11 -17.33
C GLU A 99 5.01 -1.33 -16.30
N LEU A 100 5.65 -0.45 -15.52
CA LEU A 100 5.00 0.46 -14.59
C LEU A 100 4.68 1.80 -15.25
N ASN A 101 3.40 2.14 -15.35
CA ASN A 101 2.95 3.42 -15.93
C ASN A 101 3.53 4.68 -15.20
N THR A 102 3.75 4.62 -13.89
CA THR A 102 4.29 5.76 -13.13
C THR A 102 4.91 5.33 -11.79
N PRO A 103 5.99 5.99 -11.31
CA PRO A 103 6.55 5.70 -9.97
C PRO A 103 5.57 6.03 -8.83
N LYS A 104 4.52 6.83 -9.09
CA LYS A 104 3.48 7.14 -8.08
C LYS A 104 2.76 5.88 -7.57
N ILE A 105 2.72 4.82 -8.38
CA ILE A 105 2.15 3.52 -7.99
C ILE A 105 2.92 2.92 -6.80
N LEU A 106 4.21 3.23 -6.66
CA LEU A 106 5.09 2.64 -5.64
C LEU A 106 4.91 3.24 -4.24
N ILE A 107 4.02 4.23 -4.10
CA ILE A 107 3.63 4.78 -2.81
C ILE A 107 2.29 4.18 -2.39
N CYS A 108 2.25 3.70 -1.16
CA CYS A 108 1.00 3.35 -0.50
C CYS A 108 0.32 4.67 -0.08
N PRO A 109 -0.96 4.91 -0.41
CA PRO A 109 -1.65 6.15 -0.03
C PRO A 109 -1.73 6.38 1.48
N ALA A 110 -1.62 5.32 2.30
CA ALA A 110 -1.56 5.45 3.75
C ALA A 110 -0.15 5.84 4.27
N ASP A 111 0.87 5.86 3.40
CA ASP A 111 2.26 6.17 3.75
C ASP A 111 2.54 7.67 3.68
N VAL A 112 2.01 8.40 4.66
CA VAL A 112 2.19 9.86 4.75
C VAL A 112 3.63 10.32 4.95
N LYS A 113 4.54 9.40 5.29
CA LYS A 113 5.97 9.69 5.51
C LYS A 113 6.77 9.70 4.22
N ARG A 114 6.23 9.17 3.12
CA ARG A 114 6.93 9.03 1.84
C ARG A 114 6.28 9.89 0.77
N GLN A 115 7.10 10.32 -0.19
CA GLN A 115 6.65 11.15 -1.30
C GLN A 115 6.95 10.44 -2.62
N PRO A 116 6.02 10.46 -3.58
CA PRO A 116 6.25 9.81 -4.86
C PRO A 116 7.33 10.56 -5.66
N ALA A 117 8.16 9.83 -6.39
CA ALA A 117 9.04 10.44 -7.38
C ALA A 117 8.24 10.94 -8.60
N SER A 118 8.81 11.90 -9.34
CA SER A 118 8.22 12.42 -10.57
C SER A 118 8.44 11.50 -11.78
N ASN A 119 9.54 10.74 -11.80
CA ASN A 119 9.87 9.73 -12.80
C ASN A 119 10.84 8.70 -12.19
N PHE A 120 11.19 7.67 -12.96
CA PHE A 120 12.06 6.57 -12.52
C PHE A 120 13.56 6.89 -12.58
N PHE A 121 13.99 8.03 -13.10
CA PHE A 121 15.40 8.31 -13.42
C PHE A 121 16.00 9.45 -12.60
N SER A 122 15.28 10.55 -12.44
CA SER A 122 15.70 11.69 -11.63
C SER A 122 15.13 11.58 -10.22
N ASN A 123 16.00 11.56 -9.21
CA ASN A 123 15.63 11.54 -7.79
C ASN A 123 14.79 10.32 -7.36
N PHE A 124 14.69 9.27 -8.18
CA PHE A 124 14.06 8.02 -7.76
C PHE A 124 15.00 7.25 -6.84
N ASN A 125 14.58 7.04 -5.60
CA ASN A 125 15.38 6.41 -4.56
C ASN A 125 14.46 5.70 -3.56
N SER A 126 15.05 5.03 -2.57
CA SER A 126 14.31 4.26 -1.57
C SER A 126 13.19 5.04 -0.86
N SER A 127 13.35 6.34 -0.60
CA SER A 127 12.31 7.18 0.04
C SER A 127 11.01 7.32 -0.78
N ALA A 128 11.07 7.04 -2.09
CA ALA A 128 9.93 7.09 -3.01
C ALA A 128 9.19 5.76 -3.14
N ILE A 129 9.41 4.80 -2.22
CA ILE A 129 8.85 3.45 -2.26
C ILE A 129 8.27 3.06 -0.91
N SER A 130 7.03 2.59 -0.90
CA SER A 130 6.31 2.09 0.28
C SER A 130 6.23 0.56 0.37
N TYR A 131 6.82 -0.16 -0.59
CA TYR A 131 6.72 -1.62 -0.66
C TYR A 131 8.07 -2.30 -0.52
N PHE A 132 8.11 -3.43 0.18
CA PHE A 132 9.25 -4.36 0.12
C PHE A 132 9.19 -5.19 -1.17
N VAL A 133 10.31 -5.83 -1.52
CA VAL A 133 10.39 -6.84 -2.58
C VAL A 133 10.83 -8.18 -1.95
N GLY A 134 10.24 -9.30 -2.36
CA GLY A 134 10.69 -10.62 -1.94
C GLY A 134 11.76 -11.17 -2.88
N LEU A 135 12.92 -11.50 -2.33
CA LEU A 135 14.09 -11.91 -3.10
C LEU A 135 14.08 -13.38 -3.52
N ASP A 136 13.19 -14.19 -2.94
CA ASP A 136 13.06 -15.62 -3.22
C ASP A 136 11.82 -15.94 -4.08
N ALA A 137 11.07 -14.91 -4.48
CA ALA A 137 9.94 -15.08 -5.39
C ALA A 137 10.45 -15.39 -6.80
N ARG A 138 9.82 -16.38 -7.43
CA ARG A 138 10.09 -16.86 -8.78
C ARG A 138 8.77 -17.05 -9.52
N ALA A 139 8.82 -17.11 -10.85
CA ALA A 139 7.62 -17.32 -11.66
C ALA A 139 6.94 -18.68 -11.36
N ASP A 140 7.71 -19.68 -10.92
CA ASP A 140 7.25 -21.01 -10.55
C ASP A 140 6.85 -21.16 -9.06
N THR A 141 7.01 -20.12 -8.25
CA THR A 141 6.64 -20.12 -6.82
C THR A 141 5.44 -19.19 -6.55
N PRO A 142 4.20 -19.60 -6.91
CA PRO A 142 3.01 -18.75 -6.82
C PRO A 142 2.69 -18.27 -5.39
N GLN A 143 3.07 -19.05 -4.37
CA GLN A 143 2.83 -18.73 -2.96
C GLN A 143 3.94 -17.89 -2.33
N ALA A 144 5.04 -17.61 -3.05
CA ALA A 144 6.12 -16.78 -2.52
C ALA A 144 5.68 -15.32 -2.38
N LEU A 145 6.21 -14.63 -1.37
CA LEU A 145 5.98 -13.21 -1.19
C LEU A 145 6.74 -12.45 -2.28
N LEU A 146 6.04 -11.72 -3.15
CA LEU A 146 6.65 -10.96 -4.24
C LEU A 146 6.89 -9.50 -3.84
N ALA A 147 5.90 -8.86 -3.22
CA ALA A 147 6.00 -7.51 -2.69
C ALA A 147 4.99 -7.31 -1.55
N GLY A 148 5.02 -6.18 -0.87
CA GLY A 148 4.01 -5.85 0.14
C GLY A 148 4.38 -4.61 0.95
N ASP A 149 3.52 -4.22 1.88
CA ASP A 149 3.73 -3.00 2.65
C ASP A 149 5.02 -3.03 3.48
N ARG A 150 5.80 -1.94 3.44
CA ARG A 150 7.12 -1.83 4.08
C ARG A 150 7.11 -1.89 5.62
N ASN A 151 5.95 -1.90 6.27
CA ASN A 151 5.84 -1.91 7.73
C ASN A 151 5.92 -3.31 8.33
N LEU A 152 6.11 -4.36 7.52
CA LEU A 152 6.42 -5.71 8.02
C LEU A 152 7.75 -5.69 8.78
N THR A 153 7.81 -6.38 9.91
CA THR A 153 8.96 -6.39 10.81
C THR A 153 9.09 -7.73 11.52
N ASN A 154 10.30 -8.06 11.97
CA ASN A 154 10.59 -9.17 12.89
C ASN A 154 11.08 -8.67 14.28
N GLU A 155 10.73 -7.43 14.65
CA GLU A 155 11.16 -6.71 15.85
C GLU A 155 12.66 -6.34 15.91
N THR A 156 13.53 -7.02 15.15
CA THR A 156 14.96 -6.70 15.00
C THR A 156 15.28 -5.87 13.75
N SER A 157 14.27 -5.60 12.89
CA SER A 157 14.39 -4.94 11.57
C SER A 157 14.75 -3.44 11.58
N TYR A 158 15.33 -2.90 12.65
CA TYR A 158 15.65 -1.47 12.74
C TYR A 158 16.97 -1.07 12.05
N ARG A 159 17.76 -2.04 11.54
CA ARG A 159 19.12 -1.78 10.99
C ARG A 159 19.49 -2.54 9.72
N GLN A 160 18.64 -3.42 9.20
CA GLN A 160 18.94 -4.23 8.03
C GLN A 160 17.95 -3.97 6.90
N ASN A 161 18.46 -3.94 5.67
CA ASN A 161 17.65 -3.73 4.48
C ASN A 161 17.06 -5.04 3.95
N VAL A 162 17.80 -6.14 4.07
CA VAL A 162 17.31 -7.48 3.82
C VAL A 162 16.99 -8.13 5.16
N VAL A 163 15.79 -8.65 5.30
CA VAL A 163 15.33 -9.34 6.50
C VAL A 163 14.87 -10.74 6.12
N GLU A 164 15.34 -11.73 6.85
CA GLU A 164 14.97 -13.13 6.63
C GLU A 164 13.83 -13.55 7.55
N PHE A 165 12.80 -14.14 6.95
CA PHE A 165 11.65 -14.68 7.65
C PHE A 165 11.58 -16.20 7.45
N THR A 166 11.72 -16.92 8.55
CA THR A 166 11.51 -18.37 8.65
C THR A 166 10.14 -18.64 9.28
N THR A 167 9.70 -19.88 9.27
CA THR A 167 8.44 -20.32 9.93
C THR A 167 8.39 -20.00 11.44
N ASN A 168 9.56 -19.87 12.07
CA ASN A 168 9.72 -19.58 13.49
C ASN A 168 10.07 -18.11 13.77
N SER A 169 10.29 -17.30 12.73
CA SER A 169 10.61 -15.89 12.89
C SER A 169 9.46 -15.16 13.60
N ILE A 170 9.83 -14.22 14.47
CA ILE A 170 8.87 -13.22 14.94
C ILE A 170 8.44 -12.41 13.71
N THR A 171 7.15 -12.18 13.58
CA THR A 171 6.57 -11.42 12.46
C THR A 171 5.53 -10.48 13.02
N GLY A 172 5.56 -9.23 12.59
CA GLY A 172 4.60 -8.23 13.00
C GLY A 172 4.53 -7.08 12.00
N TRP A 173 3.65 -6.15 12.28
CA TRP A 173 3.47 -4.94 11.49
C TRP A 173 3.69 -3.74 12.39
N THR A 174 4.56 -2.82 12.01
CA THR A 174 4.69 -1.54 12.72
C THR A 174 3.42 -0.73 12.53
N ASP A 175 3.22 0.26 13.40
CA ASP A 175 2.13 1.22 13.34
C ASP A 175 2.32 2.30 12.24
N ASP A 176 3.44 2.26 11.51
CA ASP A 176 3.74 3.20 10.43
C ASP A 176 2.73 3.15 9.28
N LEU A 177 2.12 1.99 9.03
CA LEU A 177 1.11 1.79 7.99
C LEU A 177 -0.01 0.89 8.52
N HIS A 178 -1.23 1.15 8.01
CA HIS A 178 -2.40 0.28 8.15
C HIS A 178 -2.66 -0.29 9.56
N GLN A 179 -2.34 0.46 10.62
CA GLN A 179 -2.66 0.12 12.02
C GLN A 179 -2.26 -1.31 12.43
N ARG A 180 -0.98 -1.68 12.24
CA ARG A 180 -0.46 -3.03 12.57
C ARG A 180 -1.09 -4.16 11.72
N SER A 181 -1.47 -3.83 10.50
CA SER A 181 -1.76 -4.78 9.44
C SER A 181 -1.01 -4.36 8.18
N GLY A 182 -1.10 -5.17 7.13
CA GLY A 182 -0.54 -4.84 5.83
C GLY A 182 -1.04 -5.75 4.73
N ASN A 183 -0.71 -5.38 3.51
CA ASN A 183 -1.01 -6.09 2.28
C ASN A 183 0.27 -6.77 1.79
N VAL A 184 0.12 -8.02 1.38
CA VAL A 184 1.21 -8.82 0.81
C VAL A 184 0.76 -9.34 -0.54
N LEU A 185 1.53 -9.01 -1.57
CA LEU A 185 1.39 -9.53 -2.92
C LEU A 185 2.15 -10.85 -3.02
N LEU A 186 1.47 -11.89 -3.51
CA LEU A 186 2.07 -13.19 -3.78
C LEU A 186 2.51 -13.32 -5.24
N GLY A 187 3.38 -14.29 -5.52
CA GLY A 187 3.85 -14.62 -6.86
C GLY A 187 2.73 -14.97 -7.85
N ASP A 188 1.58 -15.43 -7.35
CA ASP A 188 0.35 -15.70 -8.11
C ASP A 188 -0.45 -14.43 -8.49
N GLY A 189 -0.02 -13.25 -8.01
CA GLY A 189 -0.67 -11.96 -8.25
C GLY A 189 -1.83 -11.67 -7.31
N SER A 190 -2.18 -12.60 -6.42
CA SER A 190 -3.15 -12.36 -5.35
C SER A 190 -2.56 -11.47 -4.27
N ILE A 191 -3.43 -10.71 -3.61
CA ILE A 191 -3.04 -9.82 -2.50
C ILE A 191 -3.75 -10.26 -1.24
N GLN A 192 -2.96 -10.59 -0.24
CA GLN A 192 -3.41 -11.01 1.08
C GLN A 192 -3.30 -9.84 2.03
N LYS A 193 -4.44 -9.33 2.49
CA LYS A 193 -4.49 -8.39 3.61
C LYS A 193 -4.43 -9.17 4.91
N VAL A 194 -3.38 -8.97 5.68
CA VAL A 194 -3.09 -9.80 6.85
C VAL A 194 -2.77 -8.96 8.09
N THR A 195 -3.21 -9.45 9.23
CA THR A 195 -2.76 -8.97 10.55
C THR A 195 -1.47 -9.69 10.95
N ILE A 196 -1.01 -9.47 12.18
CA ILE A 196 0.17 -10.13 12.75
C ILE A 196 0.08 -11.67 12.67
N SER A 197 -1.05 -12.25 13.07
CA SER A 197 -1.22 -13.72 13.02
C SER A 197 -1.36 -14.24 11.59
N GLY A 198 -1.94 -13.44 10.69
CA GLY A 198 -2.10 -13.78 9.28
C GLY A 198 -0.76 -13.84 8.53
N VAL A 199 0.14 -12.87 8.75
CA VAL A 199 1.42 -12.84 8.05
C VAL A 199 2.33 -14.00 8.46
N ARG A 200 2.26 -14.43 9.74
CA ARG A 200 2.98 -15.63 10.20
C ARG A 200 2.53 -16.90 9.46
N LYS A 201 1.21 -17.06 9.32
CA LYS A 201 0.63 -18.18 8.54
C LYS A 201 1.07 -18.11 7.08
N LEU A 202 1.05 -16.91 6.50
CA LEU A 202 1.44 -16.69 5.11
C LEU A 202 2.90 -17.10 4.86
N ILE A 203 3.82 -16.68 5.71
CA ILE A 203 5.25 -17.07 5.66
C ILE A 203 5.42 -18.58 5.79
N SER A 204 4.63 -19.25 6.64
CA SER A 204 4.68 -20.70 6.77
C SER A 204 4.09 -21.47 5.58
N SER A 205 3.24 -20.82 4.77
CA SER A 205 2.58 -21.43 3.62
C SER A 205 3.31 -21.24 2.29
N THR A 206 4.41 -20.49 2.24
CA THR A 206 5.13 -20.23 0.98
C THR A 206 5.84 -21.46 0.40
N GLY A 207 6.08 -22.48 1.23
CA GLY A 207 6.87 -23.65 0.86
C GLY A 207 8.39 -23.40 0.81
N LEU A 208 8.85 -22.19 1.17
CA LEU A 208 10.26 -21.82 1.23
C LEU A 208 10.83 -22.02 2.64
N GLN A 209 12.09 -22.44 2.74
CA GLN A 209 12.79 -22.54 4.03
C GLN A 209 13.01 -21.16 4.67
N THR A 210 13.33 -20.17 3.83
CA THR A 210 13.54 -18.77 4.19
C THR A 210 12.80 -17.89 3.19
N ASN A 211 12.32 -16.75 3.67
CA ASN A 211 11.72 -15.69 2.86
C ASN A 211 12.52 -14.42 3.11
N ARG A 212 13.43 -14.10 2.21
CA ARG A 212 14.28 -12.90 2.26
C ARG A 212 13.53 -11.75 1.63
N LEU A 213 13.27 -10.71 2.41
CA LEU A 213 12.55 -9.52 1.97
C LEU A 213 13.47 -8.32 2.04
N VAL A 214 13.50 -7.52 0.98
CA VAL A 214 14.27 -6.28 0.91
C VAL A 214 13.33 -5.08 1.09
N PHE A 215 13.62 -4.27 2.10
CA PHE A 215 12.78 -3.14 2.51
C PHE A 215 13.34 -1.81 2.00
N PRO A 216 12.50 -0.80 1.74
CA PRO A 216 13.03 0.52 1.43
C PRO A 216 13.63 1.12 2.70
N MET A 217 14.78 1.79 2.59
CA MET A 217 15.37 2.52 3.71
C MET A 217 14.38 3.52 4.31
N LYS A 218 14.42 3.67 5.64
CA LYS A 218 13.63 4.66 6.38
C LYS A 218 14.10 6.08 6.08
#